data_AF-A0A4C1V7K9-F1
#
_entry.id   AF-A0A4C1V7K9-F1
#
_cell.length_a   1.000
_cell.length_b   1.000
_cell.length_c   1.000
_cell.angle_alpha   90.00
_cell.angle_beta   90.00
_cell.angle_gamma   90.00
#
_symmetry.space_group_name_H-M   'P 1'
#
loop_
_entity.id
_entity.type
_entity.pdbx_description
1 polymer ?
#
loop_
_entity_poly.entity_id
_entity_poly.type
_entity_poly.pdbx_seq_one_letter_code
_entity_poly.pdbx_strand_id
1 'polypeptide(L)'
;MTSHVAQTLTGYGGFAQYLFGFRLRNSPYCACDPAKIQDVLHGLEDCDMFLRERAALKAGISIPISRRHFPEILDDKRKKILSFCDMVVERCCKLNKTA
;
A
#
# COMPACT_ATOMS: atom_id res chain seq x y z
N MET A 1 -18.04 1.18 -2.99
CA MET A 1 -16.61 1.31 -2.60
C MET A 1 -16.59 1.51 -1.09
N THR A 2 -15.83 0.73 -0.34
CA THR A 2 -15.59 1.07 1.07
C THR A 2 -14.74 2.34 1.12
N SER A 3 -15.01 3.25 2.06
CA SER A 3 -14.28 4.52 2.19
C SER A 3 -12.77 4.30 2.34
N HIS A 4 -12.37 3.21 2.99
CA HIS A 4 -10.96 2.84 3.19
C HIS A 4 -10.20 2.53 1.91
N VAL A 5 -10.82 1.88 0.93
CA VAL A 5 -10.17 1.59 -0.34
C VAL A 5 -9.90 2.86 -1.14
N ALA A 6 -10.85 3.79 -1.14
CA ALA A 6 -10.70 5.08 -1.81
C ALA A 6 -9.61 5.93 -1.13
N GLN A 7 -9.56 5.93 0.20
CA GLN A 7 -8.50 6.58 0.99
C GLN A 7 -7.14 5.95 0.68
N THR A 8 -7.07 4.61 0.65
CA THR A 8 -5.85 3.86 0.36
C THR A 8 -5.31 4.21 -1.02
N LEU A 9 -6.12 4.17 -2.07
CA LEU A 9 -5.64 4.46 -3.43
C LEU A 9 -5.25 5.94 -3.64
N THR A 10 -5.66 6.82 -2.73
CA THR A 10 -5.39 8.28 -2.81
C THR A 10 -4.25 8.74 -1.91
N GLY A 11 -3.56 7.84 -1.19
CA GLY A 11 -2.45 8.25 -0.31
C GLY A 11 -2.86 8.52 1.13
N TYR A 12 -4.16 8.44 1.45
CA TYR A 12 -4.67 8.75 2.78
C TYR A 12 -4.58 7.52 3.69
N GLY A 13 -4.05 7.71 4.90
CA GLY A 13 -3.96 6.67 5.92
C GLY A 13 -2.63 6.67 6.66
N GLY A 14 -2.31 5.56 7.33
CA GLY A 14 -1.11 5.45 8.15
C GLY A 14 0.21 5.29 7.39
N PHE A 15 0.36 5.84 6.19
CA PHE A 15 1.62 5.83 5.43
C PHE A 15 2.57 6.91 5.96
N ALA A 16 3.89 6.66 5.97
CA ALA A 16 4.86 7.61 6.50
C ALA A 16 4.79 8.97 5.79
N GLN A 17 4.66 8.99 4.46
CA GLN A 17 4.58 10.21 3.68
C GLN A 17 3.40 11.08 4.12
N TYR A 18 2.23 10.47 4.30
CA TYR A 18 1.02 11.15 4.74
C TYR A 18 1.19 11.69 6.16
N LEU A 19 1.63 10.85 7.11
CA LEU A 19 1.83 11.23 8.51
C LEU A 19 2.90 12.32 8.70
N PHE A 20 3.96 12.31 7.89
CA PHE A 20 5.00 13.33 7.90
C PHE A 20 4.44 14.71 7.52
N GLY A 21 3.51 14.79 6.55
CA GLY A 21 2.82 16.03 6.19
C GLY A 21 2.03 16.65 7.35
N PHE A 22 1.51 15.81 8.26
CA PHE A 22 0.82 16.25 9.49
C PHE A 22 1.74 16.39 10.70
N ARG A 23 3.06 16.20 10.53
CA ARG A 23 4.05 16.21 11.62
C ARG A 23 3.77 15.15 12.71
N LEU A 24 3.05 14.09 12.36
CA LEU A 24 2.79 12.94 13.23
C LEU A 24 3.90 11.90 13.15
N ARG A 25 4.84 12.07 12.21
CA ARG A 25 6.04 11.24 12.07
C ARG A 25 7.23 12.10 11.70
N ASN A 26 8.41 11.72 12.19
CA ASN A 26 9.66 12.45 11.94
C ASN A 26 10.26 12.22 10.55
N SER A 27 9.81 11.19 9.84
CA SER A 27 10.38 10.77 8.55
C SER A 27 9.30 10.25 7.60
N PRO A 28 9.36 10.60 6.30
CA PRO A 28 8.49 10.06 5.27
C PRO A 28 8.97 8.71 4.69
N TYR A 29 10.13 8.20 5.13
CA TYR A 29 10.78 7.03 4.54
C TYR A 29 10.25 5.69 5.10
N CYS A 30 10.34 4.65 4.28
CA CYS A 30 9.99 3.28 4.65
C CYS A 30 11.01 2.71 5.64
N ALA A 31 10.55 1.85 6.56
CA ALA A 31 11.44 1.07 7.41
C ALA A 31 12.26 0.02 6.63
N CYS A 32 11.79 -0.35 5.43
CA CYS A 32 12.44 -1.30 4.54
C CYS A 32 13.67 -0.73 3.84
N ASP A 33 13.63 0.55 3.46
CA ASP A 33 14.70 1.23 2.74
C ASP A 33 14.64 2.73 3.09
N PRO A 34 15.68 3.30 3.73
CA PRO A 34 15.76 4.72 4.04
C PRO A 34 15.73 5.66 2.83
N ALA A 35 15.97 5.16 1.61
CA ALA A 35 15.89 5.95 0.38
C ALA A 35 14.48 5.97 -0.25
N LYS A 36 13.57 5.12 0.23
CA LYS A 36 12.22 4.96 -0.34
C LYS A 36 11.20 5.69 0.51
N ILE A 37 10.45 6.61 -0.09
CA ILE A 37 9.30 7.23 0.56
C ILE A 37 8.22 6.17 0.74
N GLN A 38 7.67 6.05 1.95
CA GLN A 38 6.55 5.14 2.18
C GLN A 38 5.24 5.83 1.79
N ASP A 39 4.92 5.71 0.50
CA ASP A 39 3.64 6.07 -0.07
C ASP A 39 2.85 4.81 -0.48
N VAL A 40 1.67 5.01 -1.06
CA VAL A 40 0.79 3.93 -1.50
C VAL A 40 1.41 3.11 -2.62
N LEU A 41 2.07 3.75 -3.59
CA LEU A 41 2.67 3.03 -4.69
C LEU A 41 3.79 2.15 -4.19
N HIS A 42 4.64 2.68 -3.31
CA HIS A 42 5.70 1.93 -2.72
C HIS A 42 5.14 0.70 -2.01
N GLY A 43 4.16 0.88 -1.12
CA GLY A 43 3.50 -0.24 -0.43
C GLY A 43 2.95 -1.31 -1.38
N LEU A 44 2.27 -0.87 -2.45
CA LEU A 44 1.58 -1.78 -3.38
C LEU A 44 2.47 -2.41 -4.44
N GLU A 45 3.51 -1.73 -4.95
CA GLU A 45 4.25 -2.12 -6.16
C GLU A 45 5.66 -2.66 -5.87
N ASP A 46 6.43 -2.05 -4.96
CA ASP A 46 7.87 -2.37 -4.81
C ASP A 46 8.40 -2.47 -3.37
N CYS A 47 7.58 -2.26 -2.33
CA CYS A 47 8.00 -2.39 -0.94
C CYS A 47 8.30 -3.85 -0.55
N ASP A 48 9.52 -4.09 -0.04
CA ASP A 48 10.00 -5.42 0.36
C ASP A 48 9.21 -6.03 1.51
N MET A 49 8.59 -5.20 2.35
CA MET A 49 7.77 -5.65 3.48
C MET A 49 6.55 -6.47 3.04
N PHE A 50 6.12 -6.28 1.79
CA PHE A 50 4.93 -6.90 1.21
C PHE A 50 5.28 -7.82 0.03
N LEU A 51 6.55 -8.15 -0.17
CA LEU A 51 7.02 -8.94 -1.31
C LEU A 51 6.28 -10.28 -1.42
N ARG A 52 6.09 -10.97 -0.28
CA ARG A 52 5.42 -12.27 -0.22
C ARG A 52 3.95 -12.17 -0.58
N GLU A 53 3.24 -11.22 0.02
CA GLU A 53 1.81 -11.01 -0.18
C GLU A 53 1.52 -10.53 -1.61
N ARG A 54 2.39 -9.68 -2.16
CA ARG A 54 2.33 -9.24 -3.56
C ARG A 54 2.58 -10.41 -4.52
N ALA A 55 3.55 -11.28 -4.23
CA ALA A 55 3.80 -12.47 -5.04
C ALA A 55 2.60 -13.44 -5.02
N ALA A 56 1.99 -13.65 -3.85
CA ALA A 56 0.78 -14.47 -3.71
C ALA A 56 -0.41 -13.89 -4.49
N LEU A 57 -0.62 -12.56 -4.41
CA LEU A 57 -1.65 -11.88 -5.20
C LEU A 57 -1.39 -12.03 -6.70
N LYS A 58 -0.14 -11.75 -7.15
CA LYS A 58 0.28 -11.88 -8.55
C LYS A 58 0.02 -13.29 -9.08
N ALA A 59 0.34 -14.33 -8.31
CA ALA A 59 0.05 -15.72 -8.68
C ALA A 59 -1.46 -16.00 -8.78
N GLY A 60 -2.28 -15.32 -7.97
CA GLY A 60 -3.74 -15.49 -7.96
C GLY A 60 -4.51 -14.68 -9.01
N ILE A 61 -3.90 -13.66 -9.62
CA ILE A 61 -4.54 -12.81 -10.65
C ILE A 61 -3.85 -12.86 -12.01
N SER A 62 -2.62 -13.37 -12.08
CA SER A 62 -1.78 -13.45 -13.30
C SER A 62 -1.48 -12.10 -13.97
N ILE A 63 -1.70 -10.99 -13.28
CA ILE A 63 -1.45 -9.62 -13.74
C ILE A 63 -0.39 -8.98 -12.82
N PRO A 64 0.60 -8.23 -13.36
CA PRO A 64 1.56 -7.50 -12.53
C PRO A 64 0.87 -6.42 -11.69
N ILE A 65 1.20 -6.37 -10.39
CA ILE A 65 0.71 -5.30 -9.50
C ILE A 65 1.49 -4.02 -9.80
N SER A 66 0.90 -3.18 -10.65
CA SER A 66 1.38 -1.82 -10.95
C SER A 66 0.19 -0.92 -11.22
N ARG A 67 0.31 0.38 -10.90
CA ARG A 67 -0.70 1.41 -11.14
C ARG A 67 -1.31 1.34 -12.54
N ARG A 68 -0.51 1.00 -13.56
CA ARG A 68 -0.97 0.89 -14.96
C ARG A 68 -2.04 -0.18 -15.16
N HIS A 69 -1.99 -1.27 -14.39
CA HIS A 69 -2.94 -2.38 -14.48
C HIS A 69 -4.08 -2.29 -13.45
N PHE A 70 -4.09 -1.26 -12.59
CA PHE A 70 -5.13 -1.12 -11.57
C PHE A 70 -6.55 -1.06 -12.15
N PRO A 71 -6.83 -0.38 -13.28
CA PRO A 71 -8.16 -0.42 -13.89
C PRO A 71 -8.61 -1.85 -14.21
N GLU A 72 -7.76 -2.63 -14.89
CA GLU A 72 -8.04 -4.04 -15.26
C GLU A 72 -8.23 -4.94 -14.03
N ILE A 73 -7.34 -4.79 -13.03
CA ILE A 73 -7.40 -5.58 -11.79
C ILE A 73 -8.67 -5.22 -10.99
N LEU A 74 -9.09 -3.95 -10.98
CA LEU A 74 -10.29 -3.51 -10.27
C LEU A 74 -11.59 -3.96 -10.93
N ASP A 75 -11.58 -4.23 -12.24
CA ASP A 75 -12.74 -4.73 -12.97
C ASP A 75 -12.96 -6.24 -12.73
N ASP A 76 -11.94 -7.07 -12.95
CA ASP A 76 -12.08 -8.54 -12.88
C ASP A 76 -11.73 -9.11 -11.49
N LYS A 77 -10.71 -8.56 -10.84
CA LYS A 77 -10.13 -9.11 -9.60
C LYS A 77 -10.30 -8.21 -8.38
N ARG A 78 -11.32 -7.35 -8.41
CA ARG A 78 -11.64 -6.34 -7.38
C ARG A 78 -11.43 -6.84 -5.96
N LYS A 79 -12.12 -7.91 -5.56
CA LYS A 79 -12.10 -8.40 -4.17
C LYS A 79 -10.68 -8.76 -3.70
N LYS A 80 -9.85 -9.32 -4.57
CA LYS A 80 -8.47 -9.72 -4.24
C LYS A 80 -7.56 -8.51 -4.06
N ILE A 81 -7.61 -7.54 -4.98
CA ILE A 81 -6.78 -6.32 -4.85
C ILE A 81 -7.20 -5.47 -3.66
N LEU A 82 -8.52 -5.37 -3.39
CA LEU A 82 -9.00 -4.62 -2.23
C LEU A 82 -8.54 -5.24 -0.90
N SER A 83 -8.61 -6.56 -0.78
CA SER A 83 -8.10 -7.27 0.40
C SER A 83 -6.59 -7.06 0.60
N PHE A 84 -5.82 -6.98 -0.49
CA PHE A 84 -4.39 -6.68 -0.41
C PHE A 84 -4.13 -5.23 0.02
N CYS A 85 -4.86 -4.26 -0.55
CA CYS A 85 -4.80 -2.86 -0.14
C CYS A 85 -5.11 -2.67 1.35
N ASP A 86 -6.17 -3.32 1.85
CA ASP A 86 -6.56 -3.24 3.26
C ASP A 86 -5.46 -3.78 4.18
N MET A 87 -4.85 -4.93 3.82
CA MET A 87 -3.73 -5.52 4.57
C MET A 87 -2.50 -4.59 4.61
N VAL A 88 -2.13 -4.01 3.46
CA VAL A 88 -1.00 -3.06 3.38
C VAL A 88 -1.23 -1.87 4.30
N VAL A 89 -2.43 -1.30 4.28
CA VAL A 89 -2.78 -0.16 5.12
C VAL A 89 -2.79 -0.52 6.59
N GLU A 90 -3.40 -1.64 6.97
CA GLU A 90 -3.45 -2.07 8.35
C GLU A 90 -2.04 -2.24 8.92
N ARG A 91 -1.12 -2.84 8.14
CA ARG A 91 0.26 -3.05 8.55
C ARG A 91 1.03 -1.73 8.65
N CYS A 92 0.90 -0.84 7.66
CA CYS A 92 1.49 0.51 7.72
C CYS A 92 0.97 1.31 8.92
N CYS A 93 -0.34 1.30 9.17
CA CYS A 93 -0.96 1.92 10.34
C CYS A 93 -0.36 1.38 11.65
N LYS A 94 -0.21 0.06 11.78
CA LYS A 94 0.37 -0.56 12.98
C LYS A 94 1.83 -0.15 13.18
N LEU A 95 2.63 -0.23 12.13
CA LEU A 95 4.06 0.11 12.14
C LEU A 95 4.33 1.57 12.46
N ASN A 96 3.44 2.46 12.03
CA ASN A 96 3.67 3.89 12.10
C ASN A 96 2.94 4.57 13.26
N LYS A 97 2.02 3.88 13.93
CA LYS A 97 1.42 4.31 15.21
C LYS A 97 2.37 4.14 16.41
N THR A 98 3.43 3.34 16.26
CA THR A 98 4.37 3.00 17.34
C THR A 98 5.67 3.81 17.30
N ALA A 99 5.73 4.89 16.50
CA ALA A 99 6.90 5.75 16.34
C ALA A 99 6.69 7.13 16.98
#